data_AF-A0A3D0RJ88-F1
#
_entry.id   AF-A0A3D0RJ88-F1
#
_cell.length_a   1.000
_cell.length_b   1.000
_cell.length_c   1.000
_cell.angle_alpha   90.00
_cell.angle_beta   90.00
_cell.angle_gamma   90.00
#
_symmetry.space_group_name_H-M   'P 1'
#
loop_
_entity.id
_entity.type
_entity.pdbx_description
1 polymer ?
#
loop_
_entity_poly.entity_id
_entity_poly.type
_entity_poly.pdbx_seq_one_letter_code
_entity_poly.pdbx_strand_id
1 'polypeptide(L)'
;MPDSCPTWDLTDLYEGIGDDAIAADLARCRREAERMESAWQGKIGNATPQDLATLIADYEQVLEALGKAQSHAQLLFAASTTDAQIARHHQSIREASADIGARLLFVELEIAALPSDHVDRLLETPEFAAWQPWLRRVRAFAPHQLSPDMERMLAERAPSGRGAWVRLFDETAAGLRFPFGDAEVTEAEVLN
;
A
#
# COMPACT_ATOMS: atom_id res chain seq x y z
N MET A 1 24.40 3.29 -30.13
CA MET A 1 23.31 3.08 -29.15
C MET A 1 23.11 4.43 -28.52
N PRO A 2 21.98 5.12 -28.69
CA PRO A 2 21.78 6.33 -27.90
C PRO A 2 21.85 5.91 -26.43
N ASP A 3 22.64 6.65 -25.67
CA ASP A 3 22.97 6.34 -24.27
C ASP A 3 21.69 6.04 -23.50
N SER A 4 21.58 4.84 -22.93
CA SER A 4 20.41 4.44 -22.16
C SER A 4 20.23 5.42 -21.00
N CYS A 5 19.03 5.99 -20.86
CA CYS A 5 18.69 6.83 -19.72
C CYS A 5 19.03 6.13 -18.40
N PRO A 6 19.49 6.88 -17.37
CA PRO A 6 19.80 6.30 -16.08
C PRO A 6 18.57 5.59 -15.50
N THR A 7 18.77 4.37 -15.00
CA THR A 7 17.75 3.59 -14.31
C THR A 7 17.96 3.65 -12.80
N TRP A 8 16.87 3.53 -12.03
CA TRP A 8 16.98 3.38 -10.59
C TRP A 8 17.66 2.07 -10.23
N ASP A 9 18.55 2.11 -9.24
CA ASP A 9 18.99 0.92 -8.54
C ASP A 9 17.98 0.60 -7.44
N LEU A 10 17.39 -0.59 -7.51
CA LEU A 10 16.34 -1.03 -6.59
C LEU A 10 16.77 -2.22 -5.72
N THR A 11 18.04 -2.62 -5.76
CA THR A 11 18.55 -3.76 -4.98
C THR A 11 18.49 -3.53 -3.47
N ASP A 12 18.45 -2.26 -3.03
CA ASP A 12 18.17 -1.90 -1.63
C ASP A 12 16.78 -2.34 -1.16
N LEU A 13 15.84 -2.55 -2.10
CA LEU A 13 14.52 -3.12 -1.84
C LEU A 13 14.54 -4.64 -2.07
N TYR A 14 14.78 -5.07 -3.31
CA TYR A 14 14.84 -6.48 -3.70
C TYR A 14 15.77 -6.64 -4.90
N GLU A 15 16.39 -7.80 -5.04
CA GLU A 15 17.31 -8.09 -6.16
C GLU A 15 16.62 -8.02 -7.54
N GLY A 16 15.30 -8.22 -7.57
CA GLY A 16 14.47 -8.05 -8.76
C GLY A 16 13.11 -8.74 -8.62
N ILE A 17 12.35 -8.83 -9.72
CA ILE A 17 10.99 -9.41 -9.72
C ILE A 17 10.92 -10.89 -9.28
N GLY A 18 12.03 -11.60 -9.34
CA GLY A 18 12.16 -13.02 -8.97
C GLY A 18 12.78 -13.26 -7.61
N ASP A 19 12.97 -12.22 -6.80
CA ASP A 19 13.53 -12.35 -5.46
C ASP A 19 12.54 -13.08 -4.52
N ASP A 20 12.95 -14.23 -3.98
CA ASP A 20 12.17 -15.04 -3.06
C ASP A 20 11.77 -14.26 -1.78
N ALA A 21 12.53 -13.22 -1.42
CA ALA A 21 12.22 -12.35 -0.30
C ALA A 21 10.87 -11.63 -0.48
N ILE A 22 10.47 -11.29 -1.70
CA ILE A 22 9.17 -10.67 -1.98
C ILE A 22 8.04 -11.61 -1.56
N ALA A 23 8.11 -12.86 -2.00
CA ALA A 23 7.09 -13.86 -1.68
C ALA A 23 7.07 -14.16 -0.16
N ALA A 24 8.23 -14.23 0.48
CA ALA A 24 8.35 -14.42 1.92
C ALA A 24 7.74 -13.26 2.72
N ASP A 25 8.02 -12.02 2.32
CA ASP A 25 7.48 -10.81 2.95
C ASP A 25 5.95 -10.76 2.83
N LEU A 26 5.40 -10.96 1.63
CA LEU A 26 3.94 -11.00 1.43
C LEU A 26 3.26 -12.11 2.25
N ALA A 27 3.87 -13.29 2.31
CA ALA A 27 3.36 -14.40 3.10
C ALA A 27 3.40 -14.09 4.61
N ARG A 28 4.44 -13.40 5.09
CA ARG A 28 4.51 -12.91 6.48
C ARG A 28 3.42 -11.89 6.75
N CYS A 29 3.28 -10.87 5.90
CA CYS A 29 2.26 -9.83 6.04
C CYS A 29 0.85 -10.41 6.09
N ARG A 30 0.55 -11.43 5.25
CA ARG A 30 -0.74 -12.12 5.27
C ARG A 30 -1.00 -12.83 6.60
N ARG A 31 -0.04 -13.58 7.12
CA ARG A 31 -0.18 -14.28 8.42
C ARG A 31 -0.36 -13.30 9.58
N GLU A 32 0.41 -12.22 9.60
CA GLU A 32 0.29 -11.21 10.65
C GLU A 32 -1.05 -10.47 10.58
N ALA A 33 -1.54 -10.14 9.38
CA ALA A 33 -2.86 -9.56 9.21
C ALA A 33 -3.97 -10.49 9.68
N GLU A 34 -3.92 -11.78 9.34
CA GLU A 34 -4.89 -12.79 9.81
C GLU A 34 -4.84 -12.96 11.33
N ARG A 35 -3.64 -12.95 11.93
CA ARG A 35 -3.45 -13.00 13.38
C ARG A 35 -4.05 -11.78 14.06
N MET A 36 -3.74 -10.57 13.58
CA MET A 36 -4.25 -9.33 14.13
C MET A 36 -5.77 -9.24 14.01
N GLU A 37 -6.33 -9.54 12.83
CA GLU A 37 -7.78 -9.58 12.59
C GLU A 37 -8.48 -10.53 13.57
N SER A 38 -7.99 -11.76 13.70
CA SER A 38 -8.57 -12.76 14.62
C SER A 38 -8.47 -12.35 16.09
N ALA A 39 -7.34 -11.75 16.48
CA ALA A 39 -7.07 -11.37 17.86
C ALA A 39 -7.85 -10.13 18.28
N TRP A 40 -7.93 -9.11 17.42
CA TRP A 40 -8.27 -7.74 17.81
C TRP A 40 -9.51 -7.14 17.15
N GLN A 41 -10.01 -7.70 16.05
CA GLN A 41 -11.20 -7.14 15.41
C GLN A 41 -12.41 -7.17 16.35
N GLY A 42 -13.06 -6.02 16.51
CA GLY A 42 -14.16 -5.75 17.42
C GLY A 42 -13.76 -5.65 18.89
N LYS A 43 -12.46 -5.63 19.21
CA LYS A 43 -11.94 -5.72 20.59
C LYS A 43 -11.00 -4.58 20.96
N ILE A 44 -10.63 -3.69 20.04
CA ILE A 44 -9.68 -2.58 20.31
C ILE A 44 -10.18 -1.68 21.45
N GLY A 45 -11.50 -1.47 21.58
CA GLY A 45 -12.08 -0.70 22.68
C GLY A 45 -11.82 -1.26 24.09
N ASN A 46 -11.43 -2.54 24.20
CA ASN A 46 -11.11 -3.21 25.46
C ASN A 46 -9.60 -3.45 25.65
N ALA A 47 -8.77 -3.01 24.69
CA ALA A 47 -7.32 -3.21 24.76
C ALA A 47 -6.71 -2.39 25.90
N THR A 48 -5.71 -2.97 26.58
CA THR A 48 -4.84 -2.17 27.46
C THR A 48 -3.94 -1.26 26.62
N PRO A 49 -3.34 -0.19 27.19
CA PRO A 49 -2.37 0.63 26.46
C PRO A 49 -1.22 -0.20 25.88
N GLN A 50 -0.73 -1.21 26.61
CA GLN A 50 0.33 -2.09 26.15
C GLN A 50 -0.10 -2.97 24.96
N ASP A 51 -1.33 -3.49 25.03
CA ASP A 51 -1.90 -4.28 23.94
C ASP A 51 -2.03 -3.46 22.66
N LEU A 52 -2.57 -2.24 22.78
CA LEU A 52 -2.75 -1.34 21.65
C LEU A 52 -1.42 -0.88 21.07
N ALA A 53 -0.42 -0.60 21.91
CA ALA A 53 0.93 -0.28 21.44
C ALA A 53 1.53 -1.45 20.64
N THR A 54 1.35 -2.68 21.12
CA THR A 54 1.81 -3.89 20.40
C THR A 54 1.07 -4.04 19.07
N LEU A 55 -0.25 -3.85 19.05
CA LEU A 55 -1.06 -3.91 17.84
C LEU A 55 -0.62 -2.86 16.80
N ILE A 56 -0.37 -1.61 17.22
CA ILE A 56 0.07 -0.55 16.30
C ILE A 56 1.46 -0.85 15.75
N ALA A 57 2.38 -1.36 16.57
CA ALA A 57 3.72 -1.74 16.12
C ALA A 57 3.68 -2.92 15.12
N ASP A 58 2.83 -3.92 15.35
CA ASP A 58 2.63 -5.04 14.42
C ASP A 58 1.99 -4.56 13.10
N TYR A 59 1.01 -3.65 13.19
CA TYR A 59 0.38 -3.02 12.02
C TYR A 59 1.39 -2.22 11.19
N GLU A 60 2.24 -1.42 11.85
CA GLU A 60 3.30 -0.63 11.22
C GLU A 60 4.30 -1.53 10.46
N GLN A 61 4.78 -2.61 11.08
CA GLN A 61 5.68 -3.56 10.42
C GLN A 61 5.08 -4.20 9.16
N VAL A 62 3.77 -4.48 9.16
CA VAL A 62 3.09 -5.00 7.96
C VAL A 62 3.01 -3.93 6.89
N LEU A 63 2.66 -2.69 7.24
CA LEU A 63 2.60 -1.59 6.29
C LEU A 63 3.96 -1.24 5.69
N GLU A 64 5.03 -1.26 6.46
CA GLU A 64 6.40 -1.02 5.97
C GLU A 64 6.81 -2.08 4.94
N ALA A 65 6.58 -3.36 5.24
CA ALA A 65 6.91 -4.44 4.33
C ALA A 65 6.06 -4.41 3.04
N LEU A 66 4.76 -4.08 3.15
CA LEU A 66 3.92 -3.86 1.97
C LEU A 66 4.38 -2.65 1.16
N GLY A 67 4.69 -1.54 1.82
CA GLY A 67 5.22 -0.33 1.19
C GLY A 67 6.50 -0.61 0.42
N LYS A 68 7.44 -1.36 1.01
CA LYS A 68 8.66 -1.83 0.35
C LYS A 68 8.37 -2.61 -0.93
N ALA A 69 7.47 -3.60 -0.88
CA ALA A 69 7.07 -4.40 -2.05
C ALA A 69 6.37 -3.56 -3.13
N GLN A 70 5.45 -2.68 -2.72
CA GLN A 70 4.73 -1.78 -3.61
C GLN A 70 5.66 -0.78 -4.30
N SER A 71 6.58 -0.17 -3.56
CA SER A 71 7.57 0.77 -4.12
C SER A 71 8.46 0.09 -5.15
N HIS A 72 9.00 -1.10 -4.86
CA HIS A 72 9.80 -1.84 -5.82
C HIS A 72 9.03 -2.12 -7.12
N ALA A 73 7.81 -2.66 -7.00
CA ALA A 73 7.00 -3.02 -8.16
C ALA A 73 6.53 -1.79 -8.96
N GLN A 74 6.16 -0.70 -8.28
CA GLN A 74 5.74 0.55 -8.92
C GLN A 74 6.90 1.23 -9.65
N LEU A 75 8.09 1.28 -9.06
CA LEU A 75 9.27 1.91 -9.67
C LEU A 75 9.73 1.13 -10.90
N LEU A 76 9.73 -0.21 -10.86
CA LEU A 76 9.98 -1.03 -12.05
C LEU A 76 8.95 -0.76 -13.14
N PHE A 77 7.66 -0.72 -12.80
CA PHE A 77 6.60 -0.47 -13.76
C PHE A 77 6.69 0.93 -14.38
N ALA A 78 7.01 1.96 -13.59
CA ALA A 78 7.22 3.31 -14.09
C ALA A 78 8.42 3.42 -15.04
N ALA A 79 9.47 2.62 -14.83
CA ALA A 79 10.63 2.58 -15.73
C ALA A 79 10.36 1.84 -17.05
N SER A 80 9.44 0.87 -17.06
CA SER A 80 9.09 0.12 -18.26
C SER A 80 7.64 -0.41 -18.21
N THR A 81 6.69 0.45 -18.60
CA THR A 81 5.25 0.15 -18.58
C THR A 81 4.81 -0.85 -19.65
N THR A 82 5.63 -1.06 -20.69
CA THR A 82 5.33 -1.96 -21.81
C THR A 82 5.86 -3.39 -21.61
N ASP A 83 6.67 -3.63 -20.57
CA ASP A 83 7.15 -4.96 -20.24
C ASP A 83 6.06 -5.78 -19.52
N ALA A 84 5.64 -6.88 -20.14
CA ALA A 84 4.55 -7.72 -19.64
C ALA A 84 4.88 -8.43 -18.32
N GLN A 85 6.15 -8.75 -18.05
CA GLN A 85 6.56 -9.40 -16.79
C GLN A 85 6.51 -8.39 -15.65
N ILE A 86 6.98 -7.16 -15.88
CA ILE A 86 6.91 -6.06 -14.91
C ILE A 86 5.45 -5.67 -14.63
N ALA A 87 4.64 -5.52 -15.67
CA ALA A 87 3.21 -5.20 -15.53
C ALA A 87 2.47 -6.26 -14.70
N ARG A 88 2.74 -7.55 -14.97
CA ARG A 88 2.17 -8.66 -14.20
C ARG A 88 2.64 -8.64 -12.74
N HIS A 89 3.93 -8.44 -12.50
CA HIS A 89 4.49 -8.35 -11.15
C HIS A 89 3.83 -7.21 -10.36
N HIS A 90 3.75 -6.00 -10.92
CA HIS A 90 3.08 -4.85 -10.32
C HIS A 90 1.62 -5.14 -9.98
N GLN A 91 0.87 -5.78 -10.90
CA GLN A 91 -0.51 -6.17 -10.63
C GLN A 91 -0.62 -7.18 -9.47
N SER A 92 0.23 -8.21 -9.44
CA SER A 92 0.22 -9.21 -8.36
C SER A 92 0.53 -8.60 -6.99
N ILE A 93 1.46 -7.65 -6.90
CA ILE A 93 1.75 -6.93 -5.65
C ILE A 93 0.56 -6.07 -5.22
N ARG A 94 -0.11 -5.38 -6.16
CA ARG A 94 -1.30 -4.57 -5.85
C ARG A 94 -2.45 -5.42 -5.31
N GLU A 95 -2.72 -6.57 -5.92
CA GLU A 95 -3.75 -7.51 -5.46
C GLU A 95 -3.43 -8.04 -4.07
N ALA A 96 -2.21 -8.54 -3.85
CA ALA A 96 -1.79 -9.03 -2.53
C ALA A 96 -1.88 -7.94 -1.45
N SER A 97 -1.49 -6.71 -1.78
CA SER A 97 -1.55 -5.57 -0.84
C SER A 97 -2.98 -5.17 -0.52
N ALA A 98 -3.89 -5.20 -1.50
CA ALA A 98 -5.31 -4.90 -1.28
C ALA A 98 -5.97 -5.95 -0.38
N ASP A 99 -5.72 -7.24 -0.63
CA ASP A 99 -6.23 -8.33 0.21
C ASP A 99 -5.75 -8.20 1.66
N ILE A 100 -4.46 -7.93 1.87
CA ILE A 100 -3.88 -7.78 3.21
C ILE A 100 -4.39 -6.50 3.88
N GLY A 101 -4.45 -5.39 3.14
CA GLY A 101 -4.98 -4.12 3.65
C GLY A 101 -6.44 -4.19 4.07
N ALA A 102 -7.28 -4.90 3.33
CA ALA A 102 -8.70 -5.11 3.66
C ALA A 102 -8.90 -5.84 5.00
N ARG A 103 -8.00 -6.77 5.34
CA ARG A 103 -7.98 -7.46 6.65
C ARG A 103 -7.54 -6.56 7.78
N LEU A 104 -6.62 -5.62 7.53
CA LEU A 104 -6.10 -4.72 8.55
C LEU A 104 -6.93 -3.44 8.75
N LEU A 105 -7.91 -3.19 7.87
CA LEU A 105 -8.71 -1.97 7.86
C LEU A 105 -9.40 -1.69 9.20
N PHE A 106 -9.76 -2.73 9.95
CA PHE A 106 -10.39 -2.58 11.27
C PHE A 106 -9.52 -1.79 12.26
N VAL A 107 -8.18 -1.84 12.14
CA VAL A 107 -7.25 -1.17 13.05
C VAL A 107 -7.52 0.33 13.06
N GLU A 108 -7.50 0.97 11.88
CA GLU A 108 -7.77 2.40 11.78
C GLU A 108 -9.24 2.75 12.06
N LEU A 109 -10.19 1.92 11.62
CA LEU A 109 -11.62 2.15 11.84
C LEU A 109 -11.99 2.13 13.32
N GLU A 110 -11.53 1.13 14.07
CA GLU A 110 -11.84 1.01 15.49
C GLU A 110 -11.10 2.06 16.32
N ILE A 111 -9.86 2.39 15.98
CA ILE A 111 -9.13 3.50 16.62
C ILE A 111 -9.84 4.83 16.37
N ALA A 112 -10.31 5.08 15.15
CA ALA A 112 -11.07 6.28 14.81
C ALA A 112 -12.38 6.39 15.62
N ALA A 113 -13.01 5.25 15.91
CA ALA A 113 -14.24 5.16 16.70
C ALA A 113 -14.05 5.22 18.22
N LEU A 114 -12.80 5.21 18.73
CA LEU A 114 -12.56 5.29 20.17
C LEU A 114 -13.07 6.62 20.76
N PRO A 115 -13.69 6.59 21.96
CA PRO A 115 -14.05 7.79 22.71
C PRO A 115 -12.85 8.72 22.91
N SER A 116 -13.06 10.04 22.82
CA SER A 116 -11.97 11.01 22.96
C SER A 116 -11.22 10.88 24.29
N ASP A 117 -11.94 10.66 25.39
CA ASP A 117 -11.33 10.48 26.71
C ASP A 117 -10.45 9.23 26.79
N HIS A 118 -10.79 8.17 26.04
CA HIS A 118 -9.96 6.97 25.95
C HIS A 118 -8.65 7.28 25.23
N VAL A 119 -8.73 7.99 24.09
CA VAL A 119 -7.55 8.36 23.31
C VAL A 119 -6.67 9.35 24.07
N ASP A 120 -7.26 10.32 24.76
CA ASP A 120 -6.51 11.30 25.55
C ASP A 120 -5.68 10.59 26.65
N ARG A 121 -6.25 9.59 27.33
CA ARG A 121 -5.53 8.75 28.29
C ARG A 121 -4.41 7.92 27.65
N LEU A 122 -4.62 7.40 26.43
CA LEU A 122 -3.55 6.68 25.70
C LEU A 122 -2.38 7.63 25.37
N LEU A 123 -2.68 8.88 25.01
CA LEU A 123 -1.65 9.88 24.68
C LEU A 123 -0.85 10.37 25.89
N GLU A 124 -1.29 10.07 27.12
CA GLU A 124 -0.49 10.29 28.35
C GLU A 124 0.61 9.24 28.52
N THR A 125 0.54 8.12 27.79
CA THR A 125 1.51 7.02 27.83
C THR A 125 2.68 7.31 26.87
N PRO A 126 3.94 7.42 27.35
CA PRO A 126 5.08 7.84 26.54
C PRO A 126 5.29 7.06 25.22
N GLU A 127 4.94 5.78 25.23
CA GLU A 127 5.02 4.86 24.10
C GLU A 127 4.22 5.35 22.88
N PHE A 128 3.14 6.10 23.09
CA PHE A 128 2.28 6.61 22.01
C PHE A 128 2.76 7.94 21.41
N ALA A 129 3.80 8.57 21.98
CA ALA A 129 4.29 9.86 21.51
C ALA A 129 4.71 9.82 20.03
N ALA A 130 5.33 8.71 19.59
CA ALA A 130 5.73 8.50 18.19
C ALA A 130 4.53 8.45 17.24
N TRP A 131 3.41 7.88 17.69
CA TRP A 131 2.22 7.67 16.86
C TRP A 131 1.18 8.80 16.98
N GLN A 132 1.38 9.79 17.86
CA GLN A 132 0.43 10.88 18.06
C GLN A 132 0.03 11.62 16.75
N PRO A 133 0.94 11.92 15.79
CA PRO A 133 0.55 12.50 14.51
C PRO A 133 -0.36 11.58 13.68
N TRP A 134 -0.06 10.28 13.67
CA TRP A 134 -0.86 9.27 12.96
C TRP A 134 -2.24 9.11 13.60
N LEU A 135 -2.32 8.95 14.93
CA LEU A 135 -3.59 8.83 15.66
C LEU A 135 -4.51 10.03 15.41
N ARG A 136 -3.95 11.24 15.37
CA ARG A 136 -4.71 12.46 15.04
C ARG A 136 -5.29 12.40 13.63
N ARG A 137 -4.52 11.91 12.66
CA ARG A 137 -4.98 11.74 11.27
C ARG A 137 -6.11 10.71 11.20
N VAL A 138 -5.91 9.53 11.80
CA VAL A 138 -6.92 8.45 11.84
C VAL A 138 -8.24 8.97 12.40
N ARG A 139 -8.20 9.69 13.53
CA ARG A 139 -9.41 10.25 14.15
C ARG A 139 -10.05 11.39 13.37
N ALA A 140 -9.27 12.19 12.64
CA ALA A 140 -9.82 13.23 11.78
C ALA A 140 -10.68 12.66 10.63
N PHE A 141 -10.45 11.40 10.23
CA PHE A 141 -11.26 10.72 9.22
C PHE A 141 -12.50 10.01 9.78
N ALA A 142 -12.64 9.85 11.10
CA ALA A 142 -13.82 9.24 11.73
C ALA A 142 -15.18 9.73 11.19
N PRO A 143 -15.44 11.06 11.03
CA PRO A 143 -16.74 11.53 10.51
C PRO A 143 -16.95 11.29 9.01
N HIS A 144 -15.93 10.81 8.30
CA HIS A 144 -15.92 10.56 6.86
C HIS A 144 -15.89 9.06 6.53
N GLN A 145 -15.84 8.20 7.54
CA GLN A 145 -15.85 6.75 7.37
C GLN A 145 -17.28 6.24 7.14
N LEU A 146 -17.39 5.24 6.27
CA LEU A 146 -18.59 4.44 6.07
C LEU A 146 -18.68 3.33 7.15
N SER A 147 -19.70 2.48 7.05
CA SER A 147 -19.73 1.26 7.87
C SER A 147 -18.52 0.37 7.57
N PRO A 148 -17.99 -0.39 8.55
CA PRO A 148 -16.81 -1.24 8.34
C PRO A 148 -16.92 -2.19 7.13
N ASP A 149 -18.10 -2.78 6.91
CA ASP A 149 -18.34 -3.67 5.76
C ASP A 149 -18.23 -2.93 4.43
N MET A 150 -18.67 -1.67 4.36
CA MET A 150 -18.57 -0.84 3.15
C MET A 150 -17.14 -0.40 2.88
N GLU A 151 -16.41 -0.01 3.94
CA GLU A 151 -14.99 0.34 3.85
C GLU A 151 -14.16 -0.86 3.36
N ARG A 152 -14.42 -2.06 3.90
CA ARG A 152 -13.77 -3.29 3.47
C ARG A 152 -14.07 -3.60 2.00
N MET A 153 -15.33 -3.54 1.60
CA MET A 153 -15.73 -3.75 0.20
C MET A 153 -15.02 -2.77 -0.75
N LEU A 154 -14.88 -1.49 -0.37
CA LEU A 154 -14.18 -0.49 -1.17
C LEU A 154 -12.68 -0.81 -1.29
N ALA A 155 -12.04 -1.23 -0.20
CA ALA A 155 -10.64 -1.62 -0.18
C ALA A 155 -10.37 -2.84 -1.09
N GLU A 156 -11.18 -3.90 -0.96
CA GLU A 156 -11.08 -5.11 -1.80
C GLU A 156 -11.31 -4.79 -3.29
N ARG A 157 -12.24 -3.88 -3.60
CA ARG A 157 -12.55 -3.48 -4.98
C ARG A 157 -11.53 -2.50 -5.56
N ALA A 158 -10.67 -1.85 -4.76
CA ALA A 158 -9.79 -0.79 -5.24
C ALA A 158 -8.93 -1.18 -6.47
N PRO A 159 -8.35 -2.39 -6.58
CA PRO A 159 -7.58 -2.81 -7.76
C PRO A 159 -8.40 -2.88 -9.04
N SER A 160 -9.65 -3.37 -8.96
CA SER A 160 -10.56 -3.54 -10.11
C SER A 160 -11.50 -2.35 -10.33
N GLY A 161 -11.47 -1.35 -9.45
CA GLY A 161 -12.24 -0.11 -9.53
C GLY A 161 -11.56 0.98 -10.35
N ARG A 162 -11.51 2.20 -9.81
CA ARG A 162 -10.88 3.37 -10.46
C ARG A 162 -9.43 3.09 -10.87
N GLY A 163 -8.69 2.32 -10.06
CA GLY A 163 -7.29 2.01 -10.34
C GLY A 163 -7.06 1.22 -11.63
N ALA A 164 -8.04 0.41 -12.07
CA ALA A 164 -7.95 -0.30 -13.34
C ALA A 164 -8.05 0.65 -14.55
N TRP A 165 -8.91 1.67 -14.45
CA TRP A 165 -9.07 2.69 -15.50
C TRP A 165 -7.86 3.61 -15.62
N VAL A 166 -7.25 3.99 -14.49
CA VAL A 166 -5.99 4.76 -14.50
C VAL A 166 -4.89 3.96 -15.20
N ARG A 167 -4.72 2.68 -14.83
CA ARG A 167 -3.74 1.80 -15.50
C ARG A 167 -4.01 1.66 -17.00
N LEU A 168 -5.26 1.46 -17.41
CA LEU A 168 -5.61 1.36 -18.83
C LEU A 168 -5.24 2.65 -19.58
N PHE A 169 -5.48 3.81 -18.97
CA PHE A 169 -5.07 5.09 -19.53
C PHE A 169 -3.53 5.15 -19.69
N ASP A 170 -2.78 4.83 -18.64
CA ASP A 170 -1.31 4.86 -18.65
C ASP A 170 -0.73 3.92 -19.71
N GLU A 171 -1.25 2.69 -19.82
CA GLU A 171 -0.84 1.70 -20.83
C GLU A 171 -1.18 2.16 -22.25
N THR A 172 -2.36 2.76 -22.44
CA THR A 172 -2.78 3.27 -23.74
C THR A 172 -1.89 4.44 -24.16
N ALA A 173 -1.65 5.40 -23.26
CA ALA A 173 -0.80 6.57 -23.51
C ALA A 173 0.65 6.16 -23.81
N ALA A 174 1.23 5.26 -23.02
CA ALA A 174 2.59 4.74 -23.24
C ALA A 174 2.72 3.93 -24.56
N GLY A 175 1.62 3.33 -25.02
CA GLY A 175 1.55 2.62 -26.29
C GLY A 175 1.45 3.52 -27.53
N LEU A 176 1.12 4.81 -27.37
CA LEU A 176 1.02 5.74 -28.49
C LEU A 176 2.37 5.92 -29.19
N ARG A 177 2.33 6.00 -30.52
CA ARG A 177 3.48 6.27 -31.38
C ARG A 177 3.17 7.46 -32.28
N PHE A 178 4.14 8.35 -32.40
CA PHE A 178 4.03 9.59 -33.15
C PHE A 178 5.15 9.64 -34.20
N PRO A 179 4.83 10.01 -35.44
CA PRO A 179 5.86 10.21 -36.45
C PRO A 179 6.70 11.45 -36.11
N PHE A 180 8.02 11.29 -35.99
CA PHE A 180 8.96 12.39 -35.78
C PHE A 180 10.27 12.14 -36.55
N GLY A 181 10.54 12.99 -37.55
CA GLY A 181 11.63 12.75 -38.49
C GLY A 181 11.41 11.44 -39.27
N ASP A 182 12.43 10.57 -39.29
CA ASP A 182 12.39 9.25 -39.93
C ASP A 182 12.04 8.11 -38.95
N ALA A 183 11.55 8.43 -37.74
CA ALA A 183 11.25 7.46 -36.68
C ALA A 183 9.82 7.59 -36.14
N GLU A 184 9.33 6.50 -35.54
CA GLU A 184 8.14 6.47 -34.72
C GLU A 184 8.58 6.50 -33.25
N VAL A 185 8.20 7.56 -32.54
CA VAL A 185 8.63 7.82 -31.16
C VAL A 185 7.44 7.81 -30.20
N THR A 186 7.70 7.60 -28.92
CA THR A 186 6.72 7.72 -27.84
C THR A 186 6.35 9.17 -27.56
N GLU A 187 5.26 9.40 -26.82
CA GLU A 187 4.88 10.74 -26.34
C GLU A 187 6.01 11.39 -25.51
N ALA A 188 6.68 10.61 -24.66
CA ALA A 188 7.77 11.12 -23.84
C ALA A 188 8.98 11.56 -24.68
N GLU A 189 9.30 10.82 -25.74
CA GLU A 189 10.43 11.14 -26.61
C GLU A 189 10.18 12.34 -27.52
N VAL A 190 8.93 12.62 -27.93
CA VAL A 190 8.63 13.77 -28.80
C VAL A 190 8.47 15.09 -28.03
N LEU A 191 8.17 15.02 -26.73
CA LEU A 191 7.98 16.19 -25.86
C LEU A 191 9.25 16.65 -25.13
N ASN A 192 10.32 15.86 -25.15
CA ASN A 192 11.62 16.17 -24.55
C ASN A 192 12.67 16.52 -25.62
#